data_AF-A0A7V8F8S6-F1
#
_entry.id   AF-A0A7V8F8S6-F1
#
_cell.length_a   1.000
_cell.length_b   1.000
_cell.length_c   1.000
_cell.angle_alpha   90.00
_cell.angle_beta   90.00
_cell.angle_gamma   90.00
#
_symmetry.space_group_name_H-M   'P 1'
#
loop_
_entity.id
_entity.type
_entity.pdbx_description
1 polymer ?
#
loop_
_entity_poly.entity_id
_entity_poly.type
_entity_poly.pdbx_seq_one_letter_code
_entity_poly.pdbx_strand_id
1 'polypeptide(L)' 'MYADPTHLRTKIIKVRLNDDERDLVDALARINKTQPAVLLRDLVLQGLALFEQGSEEKRVA' A
#
# COMPACT_ATOMS: atom_id res chain seq x y z
N MET A 1 -6.32 -1.08 10.29
CA MET A 1 -5.73 0.18 10.83
C MET A 1 -4.68 -0.21 11.86
N TYR A 2 -3.62 0.58 12.11
CA TYR A 2 -2.49 0.20 13.00
C TYR A 2 -2.96 -0.45 14.32
N ALA A 3 -2.16 -1.39 14.85
CA ALA A 3 -2.44 -2.04 16.13
C ALA A 3 -2.54 -1.04 17.29
N ASP A 4 -1.83 0.09 17.17
CA ASP A 4 -1.95 1.24 18.06
C ASP A 4 -2.46 2.47 17.25
N PRO A 5 -3.65 3.02 17.58
CA PRO A 5 -4.22 4.16 16.88
C PRO A 5 -3.40 5.46 17.02
N THR A 6 -2.52 5.57 18.02
CA THR A 6 -1.65 6.76 18.19
C THR A 6 -0.59 6.86 17.08
N HIS A 7 -0.22 5.73 16.47
CA HIS A 7 0.76 5.69 15.39
C HIS A 7 0.23 6.17 14.04
N LEU A 8 -1.08 6.38 13.92
CA LEU A 8 -1.71 6.82 12.67
C LEU A 8 -1.11 8.13 12.14
N ARG A 9 -0.65 9.00 13.04
CA ARG A 9 -0.12 10.34 12.69
C ARG A 9 1.40 10.46 12.78
N THR A 10 2.09 9.48 13.37
CA THR A 10 3.54 9.55 13.60
C THR A 10 4.36 8.86 12.51
N LYS A 11 3.76 7.94 11.74
CA LYS A 11 4.44 7.17 10.68
C LYS A 11 3.82 7.43 9.29
N ILE A 12 3.65 8.71 8.95
CA ILE A 12 3.05 9.10 7.67
C ILE A 12 4.10 8.98 6.56
N ILE A 13 3.80 8.19 5.53
CA ILE A 13 4.57 8.12 4.29
C ILE A 13 3.87 8.97 3.25
N LYS A 14 4.57 9.96 2.68
CA LYS A 14 4.05 10.80 1.60
C LYS A 14 4.52 10.24 0.28
N VAL A 15 3.59 10.00 -0.64
CA VAL A 15 3.86 9.54 -2.00
C VAL A 15 3.38 10.61 -2.97
N ARG A 16 4.15 10.82 -4.04
CA ARG A 16 3.73 11.68 -5.15
C ARG A 16 3.12 10.79 -6.22
N LEU A 17 1.92 11.14 -6.62
CA LEU A 17 1.19 10.53 -7.72
C LEU A 17 0.85 11.65 -8.70
N ASN A 18 0.85 11.33 -9.99
CA ASN A 18 0.29 12.22 -11.00
C ASN A 18 -1.24 12.24 -10.87
N ASP A 19 -1.89 13.19 -11.54
CA ASP A 19 -3.35 13.36 -11.44
C ASP A 19 -4.11 12.11 -11.91
N ASP A 20 -3.71 11.51 -13.04
CA ASP A 20 -4.33 10.28 -13.56
C ASP A 20 -4.18 9.09 -12.60
N GLU A 21 -3.01 8.94 -11.99
CA GLU A 21 -2.73 7.87 -11.03
C GLU A 21 -3.57 8.07 -9.76
N ARG A 22 -3.73 9.32 -9.33
CA ARG A 22 -4.54 9.66 -8.17
C ARG A 22 -6.02 9.36 -8.43
N ASP A 23 -6.54 9.72 -9.60
CA ASP A 23 -7.92 9.46 -9.99
C ASP A 23 -8.23 7.97 -10.02
N LEU A 24 -7.30 7.16 -10.53
CA LEU A 24 -7.41 5.70 -10.51
C LEU A 24 -7.50 5.16 -9.09
N VAL A 25 -6.61 5.58 -8.20
CA VAL A 25 -6.60 5.14 -6.80
C VAL A 25 -7.92 5.50 -6.11
N ASP A 26 -8.41 6.72 -6.32
CA ASP A 26 -9.66 7.18 -5.71
C ASP A 26 -10.87 6.41 -6.28
N ALA A 27 -10.88 6.06 -7.57
CA ALA A 27 -11.90 5.21 -8.16
C ALA A 27 -11.90 3.79 -7.56
N LEU A 28 -10.73 3.18 -7.45
CA LEU A 28 -10.59 1.85 -6.85
C LEU A 28 -10.99 1.84 -5.37
N ALA A 29 -10.64 2.88 -4.61
CA ALA A 29 -11.02 3.01 -3.22
C ALA A 29 -12.55 3.12 -3.06
N ARG A 30 -13.22 3.90 -3.94
CA ARG A 30 -14.68 4.03 -3.97
C ARG A 30 -15.38 2.70 -4.26
N ILE A 31 -14.92 1.96 -5.27
CA ILE A 31 -15.49 0.66 -5.64
C ILE A 31 -15.38 -0.34 -4.48
N ASN A 32 -14.23 -0.34 -3.80
CA ASN A 32 -13.97 -1.23 -2.68
C ASN A 32 -14.53 -0.73 -1.34
N LYS A 33 -15.15 0.46 -1.30
CA LYS A 33 -15.67 1.12 -0.09
C LYS A 33 -14.62 1.27 1.02
N THR A 34 -13.38 1.58 0.64
CA THR A 34 -12.27 1.77 1.57
C THR A 34 -11.65 3.16 1.44
N GLN A 35 -10.79 3.52 2.39
CA GLN A 35 -9.99 4.74 2.29
C GLN A 35 -8.81 4.52 1.33
N PRO A 36 -8.47 5.48 0.45
CA PRO A 36 -7.34 5.38 -0.48
C PRO A 36 -6.01 4.99 0.18
N ALA A 37 -5.72 5.56 1.35
CA ALA A 37 -4.51 5.25 2.11
C ALA A 37 -4.46 3.80 2.62
N VAL A 38 -5.61 3.22 2.97
CA VAL A 38 -5.71 1.83 3.40
C VAL A 38 -5.51 0.91 2.19
N LEU A 39 -6.17 1.22 1.08
CA LEU A 39 -6.01 0.47 -0.17
C LEU A 39 -4.56 0.43 -0.64
N LEU A 40 -3.90 1.59 -0.72
CA LEU A 40 -2.49 1.69 -1.13
C LEU A 40 -1.55 0.95 -0.17
N ARG A 41 -1.78 1.06 1.14
CA ARG A 41 -1.00 0.31 2.13
C ARG A 41 -1.07 -1.18 1.88
N ASP A 42 -2.28 -1.72 1.72
CA ASP A 42 -2.48 -3.15 1.58
C ASP A 42 -1.89 -3.66 0.25
N LEU A 43 -2.01 -2.87 -0.82
CA LEU A 43 -1.36 -3.15 -2.10
C LEU A 43 0.17 -3.21 -1.96
N VAL A 44 0.78 -2.23 -1.28
CA VAL A 44 2.24 -2.20 -1.06
C VAL A 44 2.70 -3.38 -0.21
N LEU A 45 1.96 -3.75 0.84
CA LEU A 45 2.30 -4.89 1.69
C LEU A 45 2.21 -6.21 0.93
N GLN A 46 1.20 -6.39 0.07
CA GLN A 46 1.09 -7.56 -0.79
C GLN A 46 2.22 -7.60 -1.82
N GLY A 47 2.55 -6.47 -2.44
CA GLY A 47 3.67 -6.37 -3.38
C GLY A 47 5.02 -6.68 -2.73
N LEU A 48 5.22 -6.23 -1.49
CA LEU A 48 6.44 -6.53 -0.73
C LEU A 48 6.55 -8.03 -0.42
N ALA A 49 5.46 -8.67 0.02
CA ALA A 49 5.47 -10.11 0.29
C ALA A 49 5.80 -10.94 -0.97
N LEU A 50 5.27 -10.54 -2.13
CA LEU A 50 5.61 -11.17 -3.41
C LEU A 50 7.09 -10.95 -3.79
N PHE A 51 7.61 -9.75 -3.55
CA PHE A 51 9.01 -9.43 -3.82
C PHE A 51 9.96 -10.23 -2.93
N GLU A 52 9.64 -10.39 -1.65
CA GLU A 52 10.40 -11.19 -0.70
C GLU A 52 10.45 -12.67 -1.14
N GLN A 53 9.32 -13.24 -1.55
CA GLN A 53 9.24 -14.62 -2.06
C GLN A 53 10.16 -14.85 -3.27
N GLY A 54 10.13 -13.97 -4.26
CA GLY A 54 11.01 -14.08 -5.44
C GLY A 54 12.49 -13.83 -5.14
N SER A 55 12.79 -13.13 -4.04
CA SER A 55 14.18 -12.88 -3.60
C SER A 55 14.78 -14.07 -2.83
N GLU A 56 13.96 -14.82 -2.11
CA GLU A 56 14.38 -16.07 -1.44
C GLU A 56 14.62 -17.18 -2.46
N GLU A 57 13.78 -17.32 -3.50
CA GLU A 57 14.03 -18.28 -4.60
C GLU A 57 15.36 -18.04 -5.33
N LYS A 58 15.79 -16.77 -5.45
CA LYS A 58 17.08 -16.40 -6.07
C LYS A 58 18.30 -16.56 -5.15
N ARG A 59 18.12 -16.69 -3.84
CA ARG A 59 19.22 -16.90 -2.88
C ARG A 59 19.55 -18.37 -2.66
N VAL A 60 18.58 -19.25 -2.92
CA VAL A 60 18.71 -20.71 -2.74
C VAL A 60 19.21 -21.40 -4.03
N ALA A 61 19.19 -20.71 -5.17
CA ALA A 61 19.77 -21.14 -6.45
C ALA A 61 21.21 -20.65 -6.62
#